data_AF-A0A5J4PCI6-F1
#
_entry.id   AF-A0A5J4PCI6-F1
#
_cell.length_a   1.000
_cell.length_b   1.000
_cell.length_c   1.000
_cell.angle_alpha   90.00
_cell.angle_beta   90.00
_cell.angle_gamma   90.00
#
_symmetry.space_group_name_H-M   'P 1'
#
loop_
_entity.id
_entity.type
_entity.pdbx_description
1 polymer ?
#
loop_
_entity_poly.entity_id
_entity_poly.type
_entity_poly.pdbx_seq_one_letter_code
_entity_poly.pdbx_strand_id
1 'polypeptide(L)' 'LAWVLKDKRVTSVIVGASSVKQLEDNLKTFQHTEFSQEELSAIEQILSRMSV' A
#
# COMPACT_ATOMS: atom_id res chain seq x y z
N LEU A 1 -2.30 0.20 -1.50
CA LEU A 1 -1.79 1.12 -2.55
C LEU A 1 -0.48 1.77 -2.14
N ALA A 2 -0.44 2.51 -1.03
CA ALA A 2 0.78 3.12 -0.49
C ALA A 2 1.98 2.16 -0.43
N TRP A 3 1.80 0.91 0.00
CA TRP A 3 2.87 -0.11 0.06
C TRP A 3 3.48 -0.46 -1.32
N VAL A 4 2.65 -0.51 -2.37
CA VAL A 4 3.10 -0.77 -3.76
C VAL A 4 3.74 0.49 -4.36
N LEU A 5 3.17 1.67 -4.06
CA LEU A 5 3.68 2.96 -4.53
C LEU A 5 4.98 3.39 -3.82
N LYS A 6 5.28 2.84 -2.65
CA LYS A 6 6.57 3.01 -1.96
C LYS A 6 7.73 2.46 -2.79
N ASP A 7 7.49 1.43 -3.62
CA ASP A 7 8.53 0.85 -4.46
C ASP A 7 8.77 1.72 -5.69
N LYS A 8 9.92 2.38 -5.74
CA LYS A 8 10.35 3.24 -6.87
C LYS A 8 10.43 2.51 -8.21
N ARG A 9 10.41 1.17 -8.22
CA ARG A 9 10.39 0.37 -9.46
C ARG A 9 9.01 0.29 -10.08
N VAL A 10 7.96 0.63 -9.34
CA VAL A 10 6.57 0.63 -9.83
C VAL A 10 6.25 2.00 -10.41
N THR A 11 6.12 2.07 -11.73
CA THR A 11 5.84 3.31 -12.48
C THR A 11 4.35 3.65 -12.54
N SER A 12 3.47 2.65 -12.40
CA SER A 12 2.02 2.85 -12.39
C SER A 12 1.32 1.70 -11.68
N VAL A 13 0.15 1.98 -11.10
CA VAL A 13 -0.75 0.99 -10.49
C VAL A 13 -2.15 1.19 -11.05
N ILE A 14 -2.75 0.11 -11.56
CA ILE A 14 -4.14 0.10 -12.00
C ILE A 14 -5.03 -0.20 -10.80
N VAL A 15 -5.98 0.69 -10.52
CA VAL A 15 -6.92 0.56 -9.41
C VAL A 15 -8.35 0.46 -9.93
N GLY A 16 -9.04 -0.63 -9.59
CA GLY A 16 -10.49 -0.73 -9.79
C GLY A 16 -11.22 -0.12 -8.60
N ALA A 17 -12.13 0.81 -8.83
CA ALA A 17 -13.04 1.33 -7.82
C ALA A 17 -14.48 1.07 -8.27
N SER A 18 -15.27 0.37 -7.46
CA SER A 18 -16.68 0.09 -7.72
C SER A 18 -17.63 1.13 -7.10
N SER A 19 -17.07 2.16 -6.45
CA SER A 19 -17.82 3.28 -5.89
C SER A 19 -16.93 4.53 -5.74
N VAL A 20 -17.54 5.71 -5.69
CA VAL A 20 -16.85 7.00 -5.47
C VAL A 20 -16.09 6.99 -4.14
N LYS A 21 -16.66 6.38 -3.11
CA LYS A 21 -16.02 6.27 -1.79
C LYS A 21 -14.72 5.46 -1.84
N GLN A 22 -14.69 4.35 -2.58
CA GLN A 22 -13.46 3.59 -2.78
C GLN A 22 -12.42 4.40 -3.56
N LEU A 23 -12.83 5.22 -4.53
CA LEU A 23 -11.91 6.10 -5.23
C LEU A 23 -11.30 7.14 -4.28
N GLU A 24 -12.09 7.74 -3.40
CA GLU A 24 -11.59 8.67 -2.37
C GLU A 24 -10.61 7.98 -1.41
N ASP A 25 -10.90 6.75 -0.97
CA ASP A 25 -10.00 5.99 -0.08
C ASP A 25 -8.70 5.56 -0.80
N ASN A 26 -8.78 5.25 -2.10
CA ASN A 26 -7.61 5.00 -2.95
C ASN A 26 -6.77 6.28 -3.16
N LEU A 27 -7.40 7.44 -3.22
CA LEU A 27 -6.70 8.74 -3.30
C LEU A 27 -6.03 9.11 -1.99
N LYS A 28 -6.68 8.84 -0.84
CA LYS A 28 -6.08 9.08 0.49
C LYS A 28 -4.81 8.27 0.72
N THR A 29 -4.69 7.10 0.09
CA THR A 29 -3.46 6.30 0.18
C THR A 29 -2.26 6.94 -0.52
N PHE A 30 -2.44 7.94 -1.38
CA PHE A 30 -1.34 8.77 -1.89
C PHE A 30 -0.86 9.84 -0.90
N GLN A 31 -1.67 10.21 0.10
CA GLN A 31 -1.29 11.21 1.11
C GLN A 31 -0.46 10.62 2.25
N HIS A 32 -0.54 9.31 2.48
CA HIS A 32 0.19 8.57 3.51
C HIS A 32 1.05 7.47 2.89
N THR A 33 2.00 7.85 2.03
CA THR A 33 2.95 6.92 1.39
C THR A 33 4.20 6.63 2.22
N GLU A 34 4.40 7.38 3.31
CA GLU A 34 5.53 7.20 4.22
C GLU A 34 5.13 6.25 5.35
N PHE A 35 5.78 5.09 5.41
CA PHE A 35 5.67 4.15 6.53
C PHE A 35 6.90 4.26 7.40
N SER A 36 6.74 4.16 8.73
CA SER A 36 7.89 4.10 9.62
C SER A 36 8.62 2.76 9.46
N GLN A 37 9.89 2.72 9.90
CA GLN A 37 10.68 1.49 9.87
C GLN A 37 10.06 0.39 10.76
N GLU A 38 9.39 0.77 11.86
CA GLU A 38 8.71 -0.20 12.73
C GLU A 38 7.47 -0.80 12.05
N GLU A 39 6.65 0.03 11.39
CA GLU A 39 5.46 -0.41 10.68
C GLU A 39 5.82 -1.38 9.54
N LEU A 40 6.89 -1.06 8.81
CA LEU A 40 7.40 -1.93 7.75
C LEU A 40 7.86 -3.28 8.28
N SER A 41 8.60 -3.29 9.40
CA SER A 41 9.05 -4.53 10.04
C SER A 41 7.88 -5.40 10.48
N ALA A 42 6.83 -4.81 11.04
CA ALA A 42 5.61 -5.54 11.40
C ALA A 42 4.90 -6.15 10.18
N ILE A 43 4.81 -5.41 9.06
CA ILE A 43 4.24 -5.90 7.81
C ILE A 43 5.07 -7.07 7.26
N GLU A 44 6.41 -6.95 7.26
CA GLU A 44 7.32 -8.01 6.82
C GLU A 44 7.19 -9.28 7.67
N GLN A 45 7.03 -9.14 9.00
CA GLN A 45 6.78 -10.27 9.88
C GLN A 45 5.47 -11.00 9.55
N ILE A 46 4.40 -10.26 9.27
CA ILE A 46 3.10 -10.85 8.88
C ILE A 46 3.22 -11.57 7.54
N LEU A 47 3.87 -10.94 6.54
CA LEU A 47 4.07 -11.54 5.21
C LEU A 47 4.94 -12.81 5.27
N SER A 48 6.00 -12.79 6.07
CA SER A 48 6.88 -13.94 6.29
C SER A 48 6.13 -15.11 6.92
N ARG A 49 5.23 -14.83 7.88
CA ARG A 49 4.42 -15.85 8.56
C ARG A 49 3.39 -16.54 7.66
N MET A 50 3.04 -15.92 6.53
CA MET A 50 2.07 -16.44 5.57
C MET A 50 2.70 -17.34 4.49
N SER A 51 4.03 -17.50 4.51
CA SER A 51 4.79 -18.33 3.55
C SER A 51 5.07 -19.75 4.07
N VAL A 52 4.31 -20.24 5.05
CA VAL A 52 4.40 -21.60 5.61
C VAL A 52 3.11 -22.36 5.34
#